data_AF-A0A820NAM9-F1
#
_entry.id   AF-A0A820NAM9-F1
#
_cell.length_a   1.000
_cell.length_b   1.000
_cell.length_c   1.000
_cell.angle_alpha   90.00
_cell.angle_beta   90.00
_cell.angle_gamma   90.00
#
_symmetry.space_group_name_H-M   'P 1'
#
loop_
_entity.id
_entity.type
_entity.pdbx_description
1 polymer ?
#
loop_
_entity_poly.entity_id
_entity_poly.type
_entity_poly.pdbx_seq_one_letter_code
_entity_poly.pdbx_strand_id
1 'polypeptide(L)'
;DDISNRLTVNNIDEIVLVGGSTRMLKIRQIIEDYFGKKPNIQIDPDVAVTHGVSIQAGILGGVWPLNVSATEVRTAVEKIHIET
;
A
#
# COMPACT_ATOMS: atom_id res chain seq x y z
N ASP A 1 29.92 6.11 -16.41
CA ASP A 1 28.55 5.61 -16.21
C ASP A 1 27.97 5.98 -14.84
N ASP A 2 27.61 7.25 -14.62
CA ASP A 2 26.86 7.65 -13.40
C ASP A 2 26.08 8.99 -13.50
N ILE A 3 26.20 9.75 -14.60
CA ILE A 3 25.57 11.09 -14.69
C ILE A 3 24.07 11.01 -15.06
N SER A 4 23.60 9.86 -15.57
CA SER A 4 22.24 9.67 -16.07
C SER A 4 21.19 9.35 -15.00
N ASN A 5 21.57 9.13 -13.73
CA ASN A 5 20.63 8.71 -12.68
C ASN A 5 20.42 9.75 -11.56
N ARG A 6 20.59 11.04 -11.85
CA ARG A 6 20.35 12.11 -10.86
C ARG A 6 18.88 12.51 -10.89
N LEU A 7 18.11 12.01 -9.92
CA LEU A 7 16.76 12.49 -9.65
C LEU A 7 16.79 13.96 -9.24
N THR A 8 15.98 14.78 -9.91
CA THR A 8 15.74 16.18 -9.54
C THR A 8 14.38 16.30 -8.84
N VAL A 9 14.15 17.41 -8.14
CA VAL A 9 12.86 17.73 -7.49
C VAL A 9 11.68 17.59 -8.45
N ASN A 10 11.88 17.93 -9.72
CA ASN A 10 10.84 17.82 -10.75
C ASN A 10 10.49 16.38 -11.13
N ASN A 11 11.35 15.41 -10.83
CA ASN A 11 11.15 13.99 -11.13
C ASN A 11 10.33 13.26 -10.06
N ILE A 12 9.95 13.92 -8.96
CA ILE A 12 9.16 13.30 -7.89
C ILE A 12 7.70 13.30 -8.28
N ASP A 13 7.07 12.14 -8.42
CA ASP A 13 5.65 12.04 -8.78
C ASP A 13 4.73 12.42 -7.61
N GLU A 14 5.01 11.87 -6.44
CA GLU A 14 4.17 12.00 -5.25
C GLU A 14 5.02 12.13 -3.97
N ILE A 15 4.50 12.88 -3.00
CA ILE A 15 5.13 13.07 -1.69
C ILE A 15 4.21 12.44 -0.66
N VAL A 16 4.69 11.44 0.07
CA VAL A 16 3.95 10.80 1.17
C VAL A 16 4.67 11.09 2.48
N LEU A 17 3.93 11.56 3.49
CA LEU A 17 4.48 11.86 4.80
C LEU A 17 4.19 10.71 5.77
N VAL A 18 5.22 10.25 6.47
CA VAL A 18 5.15 9.13 7.43
C VAL A 18 5.78 9.55 8.76
N GLY A 19 5.19 9.10 9.88
CA GLY A 19 5.61 9.43 11.24
C GLY A 19 4.82 10.59 11.86
N GLY A 20 4.50 10.49 13.15
CA GLY A 20 3.59 11.41 13.83
C GLY A 20 4.00 12.89 13.84
N SER A 21 5.30 13.19 13.78
CA SER A 21 5.79 14.58 13.68
C SER A 21 5.33 15.29 12.41
N THR A 22 5.04 14.54 11.33
CA THR A 22 4.55 15.08 10.06
C THR A 22 3.08 15.53 10.08
N ARG A 23 2.37 15.30 11.20
CA ARG A 23 1.04 15.89 11.44
C ARG A 23 1.10 17.41 11.64
N MET A 24 2.26 17.95 12.01
CA MET A 24 2.43 19.38 12.23
C MET A 24 2.30 20.16 10.91
N LEU A 25 1.36 21.11 10.86
CA LEU A 25 1.05 21.89 9.66
C LEU A 25 2.27 22.62 9.08
N LYS A 26 3.15 23.12 9.95
CA LYS A 26 4.36 23.84 9.52
C LYS A 26 5.33 22.96 8.75
N ILE A 27 5.45 21.67 9.11
CA ILE A 27 6.28 20.71 8.38
C ILE A 27 5.71 20.49 6.98
N ARG A 28 4.38 20.33 6.87
CA ARG A 28 3.71 20.15 5.58
C ARG A 28 3.94 21.34 4.64
N GLN A 29 3.85 22.56 5.17
CA GLN A 29 4.12 23.79 4.42
C GLN A 29 5.57 23.86 3.93
N ILE A 30 6.55 23.58 4.80
CA ILE A 30 7.97 23.61 4.43
C ILE A 30 8.27 22.60 3.31
N ILE A 31 7.67 21.40 3.39
CA ILE A 31 7.81 20.37 2.37
C ILE A 31 7.14 20.80 1.06
N GLU A 32 5.93 21.37 1.13
CA GLU A 32 5.23 21.90 -0.04
C GLU A 32 6.03 23.02 -0.73
N ASP A 33 6.59 23.95 0.05
CA ASP A 33 7.42 25.06 -0.46
C ASP A 33 8.71 24.56 -1.11
N TYR A 34 9.33 23.51 -0.56
CA TYR A 34 10.59 22.97 -1.09
C TYR A 34 10.38 22.15 -2.37
N PHE A 35 9.36 21.30 -2.41
CA PHE A 35 9.10 20.42 -3.55
C PHE A 35 8.14 21.01 -4.58
N GLY A 36 7.47 22.12 -4.27
CA GLY A 36 6.45 22.74 -5.12
C GLY A 36 5.21 21.87 -5.35
N LYS A 37 5.00 20.84 -4.52
CA LYS A 37 3.93 19.85 -4.65
C LYS A 37 3.30 19.58 -3.28
N LYS A 38 1.98 19.41 -3.27
CA LYS A 38 1.24 19.09 -2.05
C LYS A 38 1.54 17.66 -1.61
N PRO A 39 1.90 17.43 -0.34
CA PRO A 39 2.03 16.08 0.19
C PRO A 39 0.67 15.37 0.25
N ASN A 40 0.65 14.09 -0.13
CA ASN A 40 -0.51 13.22 0.00
C ASN A 40 -0.76 12.89 1.49
N ILE A 41 -2.00 13.09 1.90
CA ILE A 41 -2.48 12.86 3.27
C ILE A 41 -3.52 11.73 3.36
N GLN A 42 -3.73 10.96 2.29
CA GLN A 42 -4.65 9.82 2.28
C GLN A 42 -4.15 8.64 3.13
N ILE A 43 -2.86 8.63 3.44
CA ILE A 43 -2.21 7.60 4.24
C ILE A 43 -2.09 8.14 5.67
N ASP A 44 -2.55 7.37 6.65
CA ASP A 44 -2.31 7.72 8.05
C ASP A 44 -0.82 7.52 8.38
N PRO A 45 -0.10 8.59 8.78
CA PRO A 45 1.35 8.56 8.96
C PRO A 45 1.81 7.66 10.11
N ASP A 46 0.93 7.33 11.07
CA ASP A 46 1.30 6.56 12.26
C ASP A 46 1.19 5.06 12.03
N VAL A 47 0.32 4.63 11.12
CA VAL A 47 0.09 3.19 10.82
C VAL A 47 0.64 2.73 9.47
N ALA A 48 1.06 3.67 8.60
CA ALA A 48 1.61 3.36 7.28
C ALA A 48 2.71 2.29 7.33
N VAL A 49 3.64 2.44 8.26
CA VAL A 49 4.76 1.51 8.45
C VAL A 49 4.25 0.15 8.89
N THR A 50 3.37 0.10 9.89
CA THR A 50 2.81 -1.14 10.43
C THR A 50 2.07 -1.95 9.37
N HIS A 51 1.29 -1.27 8.51
CA HIS A 51 0.61 -1.92 7.40
C HIS A 51 1.59 -2.52 6.40
N GLY A 52 2.61 -1.76 5.99
CA GLY A 52 3.65 -2.24 5.09
C GLY A 52 4.39 -3.46 5.66
N VAL A 53 4.77 -3.40 6.94
CA VAL A 53 5.45 -4.49 7.64
C VAL A 53 4.56 -5.72 7.73
N SER A 54 3.28 -5.58 8.05
CA SER A 54 2.33 -6.70 8.14
C SER A 54 2.21 -7.44 6.80
N ILE A 55 2.13 -6.69 5.70
CA ILE A 55 2.07 -7.27 4.34
C ILE A 55 3.39 -7.99 4.02
N GLN A 56 4.54 -7.36 4.29
CA GLN A 56 5.84 -7.97 4.04
C GLN A 56 6.06 -9.23 4.89
N ALA A 57 5.63 -9.23 6.15
CA ALA A 57 5.68 -10.40 7.01
C ALA A 57 4.81 -11.54 6.48
N GLY A 58 3.62 -11.24 5.96
CA GLY A 58 2.76 -12.24 5.30
C GLY A 58 3.39 -12.86 4.06
N ILE A 59 4.07 -12.05 3.24
CA ILE A 59 4.80 -12.51 2.05
C ILE A 59 5.97 -13.42 2.45
N LEU A 60 6.82 -12.96 3.37
CA LEU A 60 7.97 -13.73 3.85
C LEU A 60 7.56 -15.02 4.57
N GLY A 61 6.42 -14.99 5.27
CA GLY A 61 5.84 -16.15 5.94
C GLY A 61 5.17 -17.16 4.99
N GLY A 62 5.09 -16.87 3.69
CA GLY A 62 4.42 -17.74 2.71
C GLY A 62 2.90 -17.83 2.89
N VAL A 63 2.33 -16.96 3.72
CA VAL A 63 0.88 -16.88 3.99
C VAL A 63 0.17 -16.00 2.97
N TRP A 64 0.91 -15.07 2.34
CA TRP A 64 0.42 -14.18 1.29
C TRP A 64 1.05 -14.50 -0.08
N PRO A 65 0.26 -14.49 -1.19
CA PRO A 65 -1.20 -14.36 -1.22
C PRO A 65 -1.89 -15.60 -0.64
N LEU A 66 -3.07 -15.40 -0.04
CA LEU A 66 -3.86 -16.50 0.51
C LEU A 66 -4.19 -17.50 -0.60
N ASN A 67 -3.61 -18.69 -0.53
CA ASN A 67 -3.94 -19.79 -1.44
C ASN A 67 -5.27 -20.38 -0.99
N VAL A 68 -6.36 -19.94 -1.61
CA VAL A 68 -7.68 -20.57 -1.41
C VAL A 68 -7.77 -21.82 -2.27
N SER A 69 -7.73 -22.98 -1.62
CA SER A 69 -8.25 -24.20 -2.25
C SER A 69 -9.74 -24.24 -1.96
N ALA A 70 -10.56 -24.13 -3.00
CA ALA A 70 -11.98 -24.42 -2.89
C ALA A 70 -12.12 -25.93 -2.68
N THR A 71 -12.16 -26.36 -1.43
CA THR A 71 -12.64 -27.71 -1.10
C THR A 71 -14.15 -27.66 -1.26
N GLU A 72 -14.66 -28.19 -2.37
CA GLU A 72 -16.09 -28.46 -2.49
C GLU A 72 -16.48 -29.40 -1.35
N VAL A 73 -17.17 -28.85 -0.34
CA VAL A 73 -17.85 -29.65 0.65
C VAL A 73 -18.93 -30.40 -0.11
N ARG A 74 -18.76 -31.71 -0.27
CA ARG A 74 -19.80 -32.59 -0.83
C ARG A 74 -21.00 -32.55 0.10
N THR A 75 -21.89 -31.59 -0.10
CA THR A 75 -23.22 -31.62 0.51
C THR A 75 -23.95 -32.79 -0.14
N ALA A 76 -24.54 -33.66 0.69
CA ALA A 76 -25.34 -34.81 0.28
C ALA A 76 -26.72 -34.39 -0.29
N VAL A 77 -26.72 -33.41 -1.18
CA VAL A 77 -27.92 -32.95 -1.89
C VAL A 77 -27.60 -33.08 -3.37
N GLU A 78 -28.16 -34.10 -4.00
CA GLU A 78 -28.16 -34.22 -5.45
C GLU A 78 -28.86 -33.00 -6.05
N LYS A 79 -28.17 -32.24 -6.89
CA LYS A 79 -28.80 -31.18 -7.68
C LYS A 79 -29.69 -31.86 -8.72
N ILE A 80 -31.00 -31.74 -8.57
CA ILE A 80 -31.95 -32.16 -9.59
C ILE A 80 -31.85 -31.15 -10.74
N HIS A 81 -31.32 -31.60 -11.87
CA HIS A 81 -31.30 -30.82 -13.11
C HIS A 81 -32.65 -31.00 -13.79
N ILE A 82 -33.40 -29.91 -13.95
CA ILE A 82 -34.66 -29.89 -14.69
C ILE A 82 -34.38 -29.21 -16.02
N GLU A 83 -34.32 -29.99 -17.10
CA GLU A 83 -34.34 -29.44 -18.45
C GLU A 83 -35.74 -28.89 -18.74
N THR A 84 -35.80 -27.66 -19.26
CA THR A 84 -37.03 -26.96 -19.67
C THR A 84 -37.39 -27.31 -21.09
#